data_AF-A0A803M3R0-F1
#
_entry.id   AF-A0A803M3R0-F1
#
_cell.length_a   1.000
_cell.length_b   1.000
_cell.length_c   1.000
_cell.angle_alpha   90.00
_cell.angle_beta   90.00
_cell.angle_gamma   90.00
#
_symmetry.space_group_name_H-M   'P 1'
#
loop_
_entity.id
_entity.type
_entity.pdbx_description
1 polymer ?
#
loop_
_entity_poly.entity_id
_entity_poly.type
_entity_poly.pdbx_seq_one_letter_code
_entity_poly.pdbx_strand_id
1 'polypeptide(L)'
;MARVTSPNIPGLNDFKGDIMHSSEYKSGREFQDKDLLVVGCGNSGMEISYDLCNSGANTSIIIRNPVHVVAREMIFIGMHLLKYFSLPTVDALVTLASKLKYGNLSKYGIYRQNEGPLLLKTTKGRNPVIDVGTIAKIQSGEIK
;
A
#
# COMPACT_ATOMS: atom_id res chain seq x y z
N MET A 1 -15.77 2.05 -15.79
CA MET A 1 -14.49 1.33 -15.84
C MET A 1 -13.37 2.29 -15.49
N ALA A 2 -12.47 1.93 -14.58
CA ALA A 2 -11.24 2.69 -14.36
C ALA A 2 -10.33 2.51 -15.59
N ARG A 3 -9.72 3.59 -16.09
CA ARG A 3 -8.76 3.52 -17.20
C ARG A 3 -7.39 3.11 -16.64
N VAL A 4 -6.72 2.17 -17.31
CA VAL A 4 -5.31 1.87 -17.05
C VAL A 4 -4.49 3.11 -17.43
N THR A 5 -3.66 3.58 -16.51
CA THR A 5 -2.81 4.76 -16.72
C THR A 5 -1.38 4.40 -16.37
N SER A 6 -0.52 4.28 -17.38
CA SER A 6 0.91 4.16 -17.17
C SER A 6 1.50 5.56 -17.01
N PRO A 7 2.26 5.84 -15.93
CA PRO A 7 2.90 7.13 -15.77
C PRO A 7 3.96 7.33 -16.85
N ASN A 8 4.04 8.55 -17.42
CA ASN A 8 5.15 8.92 -18.28
C ASN A 8 6.37 9.21 -17.39
N ILE A 9 7.28 8.24 -17.29
CA ILE A 9 8.51 8.35 -16.49
C ILE A 9 9.67 8.64 -17.47
N PRO A 10 10.41 9.76 -17.31
CA PRO A 10 11.58 10.04 -18.12
C PRO A 10 12.60 8.89 -18.10
N GLY A 11 13.11 8.49 -19.27
CA GLY A 11 14.06 7.38 -19.40
C GLY A 11 13.45 5.97 -19.36
N LEU A 12 12.13 5.84 -19.19
CA LEU A 12 11.47 4.53 -19.15
C LEU A 12 11.59 3.76 -20.48
N ASN A 13 11.64 4.48 -21.61
CA ASN A 13 11.85 3.87 -22.93
C ASN A 13 13.27 3.32 -23.14
N ASP A 14 14.24 3.81 -22.36
CA ASP A 14 15.64 3.36 -22.42
C ASP A 14 15.90 2.19 -21.44
N PHE A 15 14.92 1.87 -20.59
CA PHE A 15 15.00 0.77 -19.65
C PHE A 15 14.97 -0.56 -20.42
N LYS A 16 15.99 -1.40 -20.21
CA LYS A 16 16.15 -2.67 -20.94
C LYS A 16 15.42 -3.85 -20.29
N GLY A 17 14.88 -3.67 -19.09
CA GLY A 17 14.10 -4.71 -18.41
C GLY A 17 12.63 -4.67 -18.81
N ASP A 18 11.89 -5.67 -18.37
CA ASP A 18 10.45 -5.76 -18.61
C ASP A 18 9.69 -4.72 -17.78
N ILE A 19 8.68 -4.11 -18.40
CA ILE A 19 7.77 -3.17 -17.75
C ILE A 19 6.36 -3.74 -17.85
N MET A 20 5.68 -3.83 -16.71
CA MET A 20 4.34 -4.39 -16.63
C MET A 20 3.46 -3.50 -15.76
N HIS A 21 2.25 -3.18 -16.22
CA HIS A 21 1.27 -2.50 -15.38
C HIS A 21 0.61 -3.50 -14.41
N SER A 22 0.18 -3.04 -13.23
CA SER A 22 -0.47 -3.91 -12.23
C SER A 22 -1.73 -4.62 -12.72
N SER A 23 -2.39 -4.09 -13.75
CA SER A 23 -3.56 -4.74 -14.38
C SER A 23 -3.21 -5.97 -15.21
N GLU A 24 -1.94 -6.14 -15.58
CA GLU A 24 -1.44 -7.27 -16.35
C GLU A 24 -0.83 -8.35 -15.45
N TYR A 25 -0.53 -8.00 -14.19
CA TYR A 25 0.00 -8.91 -13.19
C TYR A 25 -0.98 -10.05 -12.87
N LYS A 26 -0.47 -11.28 -12.79
CA LYS A 26 -1.27 -12.48 -12.47
C LYS A 26 -0.76 -13.22 -11.24
N SER A 27 0.55 -13.44 -11.14
CA SER A 27 1.17 -14.16 -10.01
C SER A 27 2.65 -13.87 -9.92
N GLY A 28 3.20 -13.93 -8.71
CA GLY A 28 4.62 -13.72 -8.47
C GLY A 28 5.51 -14.89 -8.87
N ARG A 29 4.95 -16.08 -9.10
CA ARG A 29 5.70 -17.30 -9.41
C ARG A 29 6.59 -17.18 -10.65
N GLU A 30 6.17 -16.38 -11.63
CA GLU A 30 6.91 -16.16 -12.89
C GLU A 30 8.16 -15.28 -12.71
N PHE A 31 8.35 -14.73 -11.51
CA PHE A 31 9.42 -13.81 -11.18
C PHE A 31 10.32 -14.27 -10.04
N GLN A 32 10.29 -15.56 -9.71
CA GLN A 32 11.23 -16.15 -8.75
C GLN A 32 12.68 -15.81 -9.12
N ASP A 33 13.49 -15.45 -8.11
CA ASP A 33 14.90 -15.06 -8.22
C ASP A 33 15.18 -13.83 -9.11
N LYS A 34 14.16 -13.10 -9.54
CA LYS A 34 14.31 -11.84 -10.31
C LYS A 34 14.33 -10.62 -9.40
N ASP A 35 15.06 -9.59 -9.83
CA ASP A 35 15.02 -8.27 -9.22
C ASP A 35 13.85 -7.45 -9.76
N LEU A 36 12.96 -7.01 -8.86
CA LEU A 36 11.72 -6.33 -9.22
C LEU A 36 11.55 -5.04 -8.42
N LEU A 37 11.09 -4.01 -9.13
CA LEU A 37 10.76 -2.71 -8.57
C LEU A 37 9.26 -2.43 -8.75
N VAL A 38 8.51 -2.43 -7.65
CA VAL A 38 7.10 -2.06 -7.66
C VAL A 38 6.98 -0.56 -7.47
N VAL A 39 6.41 0.13 -8.46
CA VAL A 39 6.22 1.58 -8.41
C VAL A 39 4.81 1.91 -7.92
N GLY A 40 4.69 2.31 -6.65
CA GLY A 40 3.45 2.78 -6.05
C GLY A 40 2.98 1.94 -4.87
N CYS A 41 2.34 2.61 -3.91
CA CYS A 41 1.93 2.07 -2.62
C CYS A 41 0.41 2.03 -2.44
N GLY A 42 -0.36 1.89 -3.52
CA GLY A 42 -1.79 1.61 -3.43
C GLY A 42 -2.04 0.16 -3.01
N ASN A 43 -3.31 -0.24 -2.82
CA ASN A 43 -3.65 -1.63 -2.47
C ASN A 43 -3.01 -2.64 -3.43
N SER A 44 -3.14 -2.44 -4.74
CA SER A 44 -2.53 -3.33 -5.73
C SER A 44 -1.00 -3.38 -5.63
N GLY A 45 -0.32 -2.24 -5.46
CA GLY A 45 1.14 -2.22 -5.36
C GLY A 45 1.65 -2.96 -4.11
N MET A 46 0.94 -2.80 -2.98
CA MET A 46 1.30 -3.46 -1.72
C MET A 46 1.02 -4.97 -1.76
N GLU A 47 -0.12 -5.38 -2.34
CA GLU A 47 -0.47 -6.79 -2.53
C GLU A 47 0.48 -7.49 -3.51
N ILE A 48 0.80 -6.85 -4.64
CA ILE A 48 1.77 -7.38 -5.62
C ILE A 48 3.15 -7.52 -4.98
N SER A 49 3.62 -6.50 -4.24
CA SER A 49 4.93 -6.58 -3.57
C SER A 49 4.99 -7.74 -2.57
N TYR A 50 3.89 -8.00 -1.87
CA TYR A 50 3.79 -9.13 -0.95
C TYR A 50 3.81 -10.48 -1.68
N ASP A 51 3.04 -10.63 -2.76
CA ASP A 51 3.00 -11.85 -3.56
C ASP A 51 4.34 -12.16 -4.25
N LEU A 52 5.00 -11.13 -4.80
CA LEU A 52 6.35 -11.23 -5.38
C LEU A 52 7.37 -11.72 -4.34
N CYS A 53 7.42 -11.07 -3.19
CA CYS A 53 8.34 -11.44 -2.11
C CYS A 53 8.09 -12.87 -1.62
N ASN A 54 6.83 -13.26 -1.40
CA ASN A 54 6.49 -14.63 -1.01
C ASN A 54 6.77 -15.68 -2.11
N SER A 55 6.82 -15.26 -3.37
CA SER A 55 7.17 -16.13 -4.50
C SER A 55 8.68 -16.25 -4.73
N GLY A 56 9.50 -15.63 -3.87
CA GLY A 56 10.97 -15.70 -3.94
C GLY A 56 11.60 -14.66 -4.87
N ALA A 57 10.88 -13.59 -5.24
CA ALA A 57 11.46 -12.49 -6.00
C ALA A 57 12.18 -11.48 -5.08
N ASN A 58 13.30 -10.92 -5.55
CA ASN A 58 14.00 -9.83 -4.88
C ASN A 58 13.22 -8.52 -5.09
N THR A 59 12.34 -8.21 -4.14
CA THR A 59 11.31 -7.17 -4.31
C THR A 59 11.73 -5.87 -3.63
N SER A 60 11.64 -4.76 -4.36
CA SER A 60 11.76 -3.39 -3.83
C SER A 60 10.51 -2.59 -4.17
N ILE A 61 10.11 -1.63 -3.31
CA ILE A 61 8.92 -0.80 -3.52
C ILE A 61 9.24 0.70 -3.45
N ILE A 62 8.73 1.47 -4.41
CA ILE A 62 8.80 2.94 -4.38
C ILE A 62 7.49 3.52 -3.86
N ILE A 63 7.62 4.29 -2.78
CA ILE A 63 6.51 4.96 -2.10
C ILE A 63 6.68 6.47 -2.25
N ARG A 64 5.94 7.06 -3.20
CA ARG A 64 6.05 8.50 -3.49
C ARG A 64 5.11 9.37 -2.64
N ASN A 65 3.93 8.85 -2.32
CA ASN A 65 2.89 9.62 -1.64
C ASN A 65 2.60 9.04 -0.26
N PRO A 66 2.30 9.89 0.74
CA PRO A 66 1.86 9.41 2.04
C PRO A 66 0.58 8.58 1.92
N VAL A 67 0.46 7.53 2.73
CA VAL A 67 -0.65 6.58 2.72
C VAL A 67 -0.98 6.11 4.13
N HIS A 68 -2.27 5.88 4.40
CA HIS A 68 -2.68 5.20 5.63
C HIS A 68 -2.66 3.71 5.41
N VAL A 69 -1.93 2.99 6.25
CA VAL A 69 -1.94 1.53 6.27
C VAL A 69 -2.77 1.07 7.45
N VAL A 70 -3.71 0.16 7.23
CA VAL A 70 -4.65 -0.32 8.23
C VAL A 70 -4.88 -1.81 8.07
N ALA A 71 -5.27 -2.48 9.15
CA ALA A 71 -5.79 -3.84 9.06
C ALA A 71 -7.26 -3.81 8.61
N ARG A 72 -7.71 -4.86 7.93
CA ARG A 72 -9.09 -4.99 7.43
C ARG A 72 -10.12 -4.81 8.54
N GLU A 73 -9.84 -5.38 9.71
CA GLU A 73 -10.71 -5.36 10.89
C GLU A 73 -10.90 -3.93 11.40
N MET A 74 -9.85 -3.10 11.37
CA MET A 74 -9.92 -1.70 11.81
C MET A 74 -10.92 -0.90 10.97
N ILE A 75 -11.01 -1.17 9.67
CA ILE A 75 -11.98 -0.52 8.79
C ILE A 75 -13.39 -1.00 9.06
N PHE A 76 -13.60 -2.31 9.27
CA PHE A 76 -14.93 -2.82 9.63
C PHE A 76 -15.42 -2.25 10.95
N ILE A 77 -14.58 -2.24 11.98
CA ILE A 77 -14.88 -1.64 13.28
C ILE A 77 -15.13 -0.15 13.11
N GLY A 78 -14.26 0.57 12.39
CA GLY A 78 -14.42 1.99 12.11
C GLY A 78 -15.77 2.31 11.45
N MET A 79 -16.15 1.58 10.39
CA MET A 79 -17.45 1.74 9.74
C MET A 79 -18.63 1.45 10.68
N HIS A 80 -18.49 0.49 11.61
CA HIS A 80 -19.52 0.25 12.62
C HIS A 80 -19.61 1.41 13.63
N LEU A 81 -18.47 1.94 14.09
CA LEU A 81 -18.39 3.04 15.05
C LEU A 81 -18.97 4.35 14.51
N LEU A 82 -18.96 4.57 13.19
CA LEU A 82 -19.59 5.75 12.57
C LEU A 82 -21.09 5.87 12.84
N LYS A 83 -21.75 4.79 13.29
CA LYS A 83 -23.16 4.84 13.72
C LYS A 83 -23.36 5.54 15.07
N TYR A 84 -22.31 5.61 15.88
CA TYR A 84 -22.37 6.08 17.27
C TYR A 84 -21.47 7.29 17.53
N PHE A 85 -20.41 7.47 16.73
CA PHE A 85 -19.41 8.52 16.91
C PHE A 85 -19.20 9.34 15.64
N SER A 86 -18.68 10.56 15.82
CA SER A 86 -18.35 11.46 14.71
C SER A 86 -17.19 10.92 13.85
N LEU A 87 -17.16 11.27 12.56
CA LEU A 87 -16.10 10.86 11.63
C LEU A 87 -14.68 11.18 12.13
N PRO A 88 -14.36 12.40 12.62
CA PRO A 88 -13.02 12.69 13.16
C PRO A 88 -12.65 11.81 14.35
N THR A 89 -13.60 11.52 15.25
CA THR A 89 -13.37 10.63 16.39
C THR A 89 -13.02 9.22 15.93
N VAL A 90 -13.79 8.67 15.00
CA VAL A 90 -13.54 7.33 14.46
C VAL A 90 -12.19 7.28 13.73
N ASP A 91 -11.86 8.30 12.95
CA ASP A 91 -10.58 8.39 12.26
C ASP A 91 -9.39 8.45 13.23
N ALA A 92 -9.52 9.18 14.33
CA ALA A 92 -8.51 9.20 15.38
C ALA A 92 -8.32 7.82 16.02
N LEU A 93 -9.42 7.09 16.31
CA LEU A 93 -9.37 5.74 16.86
C LEU A 93 -8.73 4.74 15.89
N VAL A 94 -9.13 4.75 14.61
CA VAL A 94 -8.54 3.88 13.57
C VAL A 94 -7.05 4.20 13.39
N THR A 95 -6.69 5.49 13.38
CA THR A 95 -5.29 5.91 13.27
C THR A 95 -4.47 5.46 14.47
N LEU A 96 -5.00 5.58 15.69
CA LEU A 96 -4.36 5.12 16.91
C LEU A 96 -4.15 3.60 16.89
N ALA A 97 -5.20 2.83 16.57
CA ALA A 97 -5.12 1.37 16.47
C ALA A 97 -4.07 0.93 15.42
N SER A 98 -4.04 1.61 14.28
CA SER A 98 -3.03 1.39 13.25
C SER A 98 -1.61 1.73 13.73
N LYS A 99 -1.41 2.83 14.48
CA LYS A 99 -0.11 3.17 15.09
C LYS A 99 0.34 2.10 16.10
N LEU A 100 -0.58 1.58 16.92
CA LEU A 100 -0.27 0.53 17.89
C LEU A 100 0.14 -0.77 17.19
N LYS A 101 -0.55 -1.16 16.12
CA LYS A 101 -0.24 -2.39 15.37
C LYS A 101 1.06 -2.31 14.58
N TYR A 102 1.26 -1.22 13.83
CA TYR A 102 2.36 -1.12 12.85
C TYR A 102 3.57 -0.33 13.37
N GLY A 103 3.44 0.35 14.50
CA GLY A 103 4.48 1.22 15.04
C GLY A 103 4.77 2.43 14.16
N ASN A 104 5.99 2.95 14.28
CA ASN A 104 6.45 4.06 13.45
C ASN A 104 6.95 3.55 12.08
N LEU A 105 6.11 3.70 11.05
CA LEU A 105 6.45 3.34 9.68
C LEU A 105 7.28 4.39 8.93
N SER A 106 7.48 5.58 9.49
CA SER A 106 8.27 6.63 8.84
C SER A 106 9.74 6.23 8.67
N LYS A 107 10.24 5.32 9.52
CA LYS A 107 11.59 4.76 9.41
C LYS A 107 11.79 3.89 8.16
N TYR A 108 10.71 3.51 7.48
CA TYR A 108 10.70 2.78 6.21
C TYR A 108 10.18 3.64 5.05
N GLY A 109 10.15 4.97 5.20
CA GLY A 109 9.66 5.88 4.16
C GLY A 109 8.13 5.88 3.97
N ILE A 110 7.36 5.21 4.83
CA ILE A 110 5.90 5.21 4.78
C ILE A 110 5.38 6.29 5.73
N TYR A 111 4.90 7.38 5.14
CA TYR A 111 4.33 8.51 5.86
C TYR A 111 2.81 8.47 5.82
N ARG A 112 2.16 8.95 6.90
CA ARG A 112 0.70 9.10 6.95
C ARG A 112 0.29 10.46 6.41
N GLN A 113 -0.91 10.53 5.87
CA GLN A 113 -1.55 11.80 5.52
C GLN A 113 -2.07 12.49 6.79
N ASN A 114 -2.16 13.83 6.76
CA ASN A 114 -2.63 14.63 7.91
C ASN A 114 -4.10 14.37 8.26
N GLU A 115 -4.93 14.16 7.24
CA GLU A 115 -6.33 13.77 7.39
C GLU A 115 -6.46 12.28 7.68
N GLY A 116 -7.53 11.87 8.37
CA GLY A 116 -7.78 10.48 8.71
C GLY A 116 -8.23 9.60 7.54
N PRO A 117 -8.07 8.27 7.65
CA PRO A 117 -8.27 7.33 6.55
C PRO A 117 -9.70 7.30 5.99
N LEU A 118 -10.74 7.44 6.82
CA LEU A 118 -12.14 7.43 6.41
C LEU A 118 -12.56 8.79 5.84
N LEU A 119 -12.05 9.89 6.40
CA LEU A 119 -12.24 11.22 5.84
C LEU A 119 -11.66 11.31 4.43
N LEU A 120 -10.41 10.87 4.23
CA LEU A 120 -9.75 10.88 2.92
C LEU A 120 -10.48 10.05 1.86
N LYS A 121 -11.06 8.92 2.27
CA LYS A 121 -11.91 8.12 1.39
C LYS A 121 -13.14 8.92 0.95
N THR A 122 -13.76 9.62 1.87
CA THR A 122 -15.01 10.36 1.63
C THR A 122 -14.78 11.63 0.80
N THR A 123 -13.73 12.39 1.09
CA THR A 123 -13.49 13.71 0.48
C THR A 123 -12.64 13.63 -0.79
N LYS A 124 -11.65 12.74 -0.84
CA LYS A 124 -10.67 12.66 -1.94
C LYS A 124 -10.74 11.35 -2.72
N GLY A 125 -11.66 10.45 -2.38
CA GLY A 125 -11.75 9.12 -3.00
C GLY A 125 -10.51 8.24 -2.75
N ARG A 126 -9.66 8.59 -1.79
CA ARG A 126 -8.41 7.87 -1.51
C ARG A 126 -8.65 6.84 -0.43
N ASN A 127 -8.65 5.57 -0.82
CA ASN A 127 -8.77 4.48 0.14
C ASN A 127 -7.46 4.31 0.93
N PRO A 128 -7.54 3.94 2.22
CA PRO A 128 -6.39 3.44 2.93
C PRO A 128 -5.92 2.10 2.31
N VAL A 129 -4.65 1.79 2.50
CA VAL A 129 -4.08 0.48 2.17
C VAL A 129 -4.48 -0.51 3.24
N ILE A 130 -5.14 -1.59 2.82
CA ILE A 130 -5.38 -2.74 3.66
C ILE A 130 -4.13 -3.62 3.59
N ASP A 131 -3.39 -3.69 4.69
CA ASP A 131 -2.20 -4.52 4.75
C ASP A 131 -2.57 -6.00 4.79
N VAL A 132 -1.96 -6.77 3.89
CA VAL A 132 -2.09 -8.24 3.78
C VAL A 132 -0.87 -8.98 4.33
N GLY A 133 0.12 -8.26 4.86
CA GLY A 133 1.40 -8.80 5.33
C GLY A 133 2.62 -8.09 4.74
N THR A 134 2.42 -7.18 3.78
CA THR A 134 3.47 -6.38 3.14
C THR A 134 4.27 -5.58 4.17
N ILE A 135 3.61 -5.00 5.18
CA ILE A 135 4.32 -4.22 6.20
C ILE A 135 5.28 -5.07 7.01
N ALA A 136 4.91 -6.30 7.36
CA ALA A 136 5.80 -7.20 8.08
C ALA A 136 7.06 -7.52 7.25
N LYS A 137 6.90 -7.74 5.94
CA LYS A 137 8.00 -7.98 5.00
C LYS A 137 8.91 -6.77 4.80
N ILE A 138 8.36 -5.55 4.81
CA ILE A 138 9.15 -4.31 4.81
C ILE A 138 9.91 -4.17 6.13
N GLN A 139 9.27 -4.49 7.26
CA GLN A 139 9.88 -4.39 8.58
C GLN A 139 11.02 -5.39 8.79
N SER A 140 10.92 -6.60 8.22
CA SER A 140 11.97 -7.62 8.23
C SER A 140 13.09 -7.35 7.22
N GLY A 141 12.88 -6.45 6.26
CA GLY A 141 13.82 -6.15 5.18
C GLY A 141 13.78 -7.14 4.01
N GLU A 142 12.79 -8.02 3.98
CA GLU A 142 12.56 -8.93 2.84
C GLU A 142 12.01 -8.17 1.62
N ILE A 143 11.25 -7.09 1.86
CA ILE A 143 10.93 -6.07 0.84
C ILE A 143 11.73 -4.81 1.17
N LYS A 144 12.43 -4.28 0.17
CA LYS A 144 13.28 -3.09 0.30
C LYS A 144 12.55 -1.80 -0.06
#